data_AF-A0A265Q3D8-F1
#
_entry.id   AF-A0A265Q3D8-F1
#
_cell.length_a   1.000
_cell.length_b   1.000
_cell.length_c   1.000
_cell.angle_alpha   90.00
_cell.angle_beta   90.00
_cell.angle_gamma   90.00
#
_symmetry.space_group_name_H-M   'P 1'
#
loop_
_entity.id
_entity.type
_entity.pdbx_description
1 polymer ?
#
loop_
_entity_poly.entity_id
_entity_poly.type
_entity_poly.pdbx_seq_one_letter_code
_entity_poly.pdbx_strand_id
1 'polypeptide(L)' 'MMKSILYKVLLAAGIVLLICFLGGLMYLRYDYYTNTLPSYNSTPLSVYYLIHGVIFLIPGILCFIMSMILRSKLKNKS' A
#
# COMPACT_ATOMS: atom_id res chain seq x y z
N MET A 1 7.49 -2.21 28.74
CA MET A 1 8.46 -2.53 27.67
C MET A 1 7.80 -3.07 26.40
N MET A 2 6.92 -4.08 26.49
CA MET A 2 6.21 -4.72 25.37
C MET A 2 5.44 -3.74 24.44
N LYS A 3 4.79 -2.72 25.00
CA LYS A 3 4.06 -1.69 24.22
C LYS A 3 4.95 -0.86 23.28
N SER A 4 6.23 -0.69 23.61
CA SER A 4 7.19 0.06 22.78
C SER A 4 7.69 -0.77 21.60
N ILE A 5 7.94 -2.06 21.85
CA ILE A 5 8.37 -3.02 20.81
C ILE A 5 7.24 -3.22 19.79
N LEU A 6 6.01 -3.43 20.27
CA LEU A 6 4.83 -3.57 19.40
C LEU A 6 4.69 -2.38 18.43
N TYR A 7 4.96 -1.17 18.92
CA TYR A 7 4.85 0.06 18.14
C TYR A 7 5.90 0.16 17.02
N LYS A 8 7.14 -0.24 17.33
CA LYS A 8 8.22 -0.31 16.36
C LYS A 8 7.93 -1.35 15.28
N VAL A 9 7.38 -2.50 15.67
CA VAL A 9 6.96 -3.56 14.74
C VAL A 9 5.81 -3.07 13.85
N LEU A 10 4.83 -2.36 14.40
CA LEU A 10 3.72 -1.77 13.64
C LEU A 10 4.20 -0.74 12.62
N LEU A 11 5.14 0.12 13.02
CA LEU A 11 5.76 1.11 12.14
C LEU A 11 6.50 0.42 10.99
N ALA A 12 7.33 -0.58 11.30
CA ALA A 12 8.06 -1.34 10.30
C ALA A 12 7.12 -2.05 9.32
N ALA A 13 6.05 -2.69 9.82
CA ALA A 13 5.03 -3.31 8.98
C ALA A 13 4.32 -2.30 8.07
N GLY A 14 4.02 -1.10 8.59
CA GLY A 14 3.46 0.00 7.79
C GLY A 14 4.40 0.46 6.66
N ILE A 15 5.69 0.62 6.95
CA ILE A 15 6.70 0.98 5.94
C ILE A 15 6.79 -0.09 4.86
N VAL A 16 6.82 -1.37 5.23
CA VAL A 16 6.84 -2.49 4.27
C VAL A 16 5.58 -2.48 3.40
N LEU A 17 4.40 -2.31 4.00
CA LEU A 17 3.14 -2.22 3.25
C LEU A 17 3.13 -1.04 2.28
N LEU A 18 3.67 0.11 2.68
CA LEU A 18 3.77 1.29 1.82
C LEU A 18 4.70 1.06 0.64
N ILE A 19 5.86 0.43 0.86
CA ILE A 19 6.80 0.09 -0.22
C ILE A 19 6.17 -0.94 -1.16
N CYS A 20 5.47 -1.95 -0.64
CA CYS A 20 4.73 -2.91 -1.47
C CYS A 20 3.63 -2.24 -2.30
N PHE A 21 2.93 -1.26 -1.73
CA PHE A 21 1.91 -0.48 -2.44
C PHE A 21 2.54 0.35 -3.59
N LEU A 22 3.59 1.12 -3.30
CA LEU A 22 4.26 1.95 -4.30
C LEU A 22 4.96 1.12 -5.38
N GLY A 23 5.62 0.02 -4.97
CA GLY A 23 6.23 -0.95 -5.88
C GLY A 23 5.20 -1.63 -6.76
N GLY A 24 4.03 -1.97 -6.21
CA GLY A 24 2.88 -2.46 -6.96
C GLY A 24 2.40 -1.48 -8.03
N LEU A 25 2.25 -0.19 -7.69
CA LEU A 25 1.90 0.85 -8.67
C LEU A 25 2.93 0.99 -9.79
N MET A 26 4.22 0.94 -9.46
CA MET A 26 5.29 0.99 -10.46
C MET A 26 5.31 -0.25 -11.34
N TYR A 27 5.10 -1.44 -10.75
CA TYR A 27 4.98 -2.68 -11.49
C TYR A 27 3.82 -2.63 -12.48
N LEU A 28 2.65 -2.14 -12.08
CA LEU A 28 1.50 -2.01 -12.97
C LEU A 28 1.73 -1.08 -14.13
N ARG A 29 2.34 0.06 -13.84
CA ARG A 29 2.72 1.00 -14.88
C ARG A 29 3.73 0.34 -15.83
N TYR A 30 4.76 -0.29 -15.30
CA TYR A 30 5.77 -0.95 -16.11
C TYR A 30 5.13 -2.06 -16.96
N ASP A 31 4.36 -2.95 -16.34
CA ASP A 31 3.68 -4.06 -16.98
C ASP A 31 2.75 -3.61 -18.10
N TYR A 32 1.90 -2.61 -17.87
CA TYR A 32 1.02 -2.05 -18.90
C TYR A 32 1.77 -1.47 -20.11
N TYR A 33 2.90 -0.81 -19.89
CA TYR A 33 3.62 -0.09 -20.96
C TYR A 33 4.76 -0.90 -21.61
N THR A 34 5.27 -1.95 -20.97
CA THR A 34 6.47 -2.67 -21.43
C THR A 34 6.25 -4.16 -21.64
N ASN A 35 5.30 -4.80 -20.93
CA ASN A 35 5.00 -6.20 -21.15
C ASN A 35 3.76 -6.32 -22.04
N THR A 36 3.98 -7.02 -23.15
CA THR A 36 2.97 -7.58 -24.03
C THR A 36 2.12 -8.62 -23.28
N LEU A 37 1.29 -8.23 -22.34
CA LEU A 37 0.25 -9.09 -21.77
C LEU A 37 -0.98 -9.02 -22.70
N PRO A 38 -1.20 -10.02 -23.56
CA PRO A 38 -2.33 -10.00 -24.50
C PRO A 38 -3.69 -9.98 -23.78
N SER A 39 -3.74 -10.27 -22.48
CA SER A 39 -4.95 -10.31 -21.66
C SER A 39 -5.57 -8.94 -21.39
N TYR A 40 -4.78 -7.85 -21.39
CA TYR A 40 -5.27 -6.50 -21.10
C TYR A 40 -5.17 -5.53 -22.29
N ASN A 41 -4.77 -6.02 -23.46
CA ASN A 41 -4.52 -5.20 -24.65
C ASN A 41 -5.77 -4.43 -25.16
N SER A 42 -6.96 -4.90 -24.81
CA SER A 42 -8.26 -4.27 -25.09
C SER A 42 -8.89 -3.59 -23.86
N THR A 43 -8.23 -3.66 -22.70
CA THR A 43 -8.74 -3.07 -21.46
C THR A 43 -8.30 -1.62 -21.37
N PRO A 44 -9.24 -0.66 -21.24
CA PRO A 44 -8.89 0.74 -21.07
C PRO A 44 -7.97 0.95 -19.86
N LEU A 45 -6.95 1.81 -20.01
CA LEU A 45 -6.00 2.18 -18.95
C LEU A 45 -6.71 2.52 -17.62
N SER A 46 -7.86 3.20 -17.71
CA SER A 46 -8.69 3.55 -16.55
C SER A 46 -9.19 2.32 -15.79
N VAL A 47 -9.65 1.28 -16.49
CA VAL A 47 -10.16 0.03 -15.92
C VAL A 47 -9.02 -0.78 -15.31
N TYR A 48 -7.87 -0.84 -15.99
CA TYR A 48 -6.67 -1.50 -15.47
C TYR A 48 -6.17 -0.87 -14.16
N TYR A 49 -6.13 0.47 -14.09
CA TYR A 49 -5.81 1.18 -12.86
C TYR A 49 -6.88 1.03 -11.78
N LEU A 50 -8.16 0.88 -12.14
CA LEU A 50 -9.25 0.69 -11.18
C LEU A 50 -9.16 -0.70 -10.53
N ILE A 51 -9.00 -1.76 -11.31
CA ILE A 51 -8.86 -3.15 -10.82
C ILE A 51 -7.70 -3.22 -9.83
N HIS A 52 -6.55 -2.69 -10.24
CA HIS A 52 -5.37 -2.77 -9.40
C HIS A 52 -5.40 -1.76 -8.25
N GLY A 53 -5.97 -0.58 -8.45
CA GLY A 53 -6.25 0.36 -7.37
C GLY A 53 -7.10 -0.26 -6.26
N VAL A 54 -8.11 -1.07 -6.60
CA VAL A 54 -8.93 -1.83 -5.64
C VAL A 54 -8.12 -2.92 -4.93
N ILE A 55 -7.26 -3.65 -5.64
CA ILE A 55 -6.36 -4.66 -5.05
C ILE A 55 -5.43 -4.01 -4.01
N PHE A 56 -4.90 -2.84 -4.33
CA PHE A 56 -3.98 -2.09 -3.47
C PHE A 56 -4.69 -1.23 -2.40
N LEU A 57 -6.02 -1.05 -2.49
CA LEU A 57 -6.82 -0.26 -1.56
C LEU A 57 -6.83 -0.85 -0.15
N ILE A 58 -7.03 -2.17 -0.04
CA ILE A 58 -7.13 -2.85 1.27
C ILE A 58 -5.80 -2.74 2.05
N PRO A 59 -4.62 -3.05 1.46
CA PRO A 59 -3.34 -2.80 2.10
C PRO A 59 -3.13 -1.33 2.48
N GLY A 60 -3.55 -0.39 1.62
CA GLY A 60 -3.44 1.05 1.86
C GLY A 60 -4.28 1.51 3.06
N ILE A 61 -5.53 1.06 3.17
CA ILE A 61 -6.42 1.35 4.30
C ILE A 61 -5.83 0.82 5.61
N LEU A 62 -5.30 -0.41 5.60
CA LEU A 62 -4.63 -0.98 6.78
C LEU A 62 -3.42 -0.14 7.21
N CYS A 63 -2.59 0.28 6.24
CA CYS A 63 -1.44 1.14 6.50
C CYS A 63 -1.86 2.51 7.07
N PHE A 64 -2.96 3.09 6.57
CA PHE A 64 -3.51 4.35 7.05
C PHE A 64 -4.06 4.24 8.48
N ILE A 65 -4.83 3.19 8.78
CA ILE A 65 -5.37 2.93 10.13
C ILE A 65 -4.22 2.74 11.13
N MET A 66 -3.22 1.94 10.78
CA MET A 66 -2.04 1.74 11.62
C MET A 66 -1.33 3.07 11.89
N SER A 67 -1.14 3.90 10.87
CA SER A 67 -0.52 5.22 11.00
C SER A 67 -1.33 6.17 11.88
N MET A 68 -2.66 6.16 11.79
CA MET A 68 -3.54 6.96 12.66
C MET A 68 -3.47 6.52 14.12
N ILE A 69 -3.47 5.22 14.39
CA ILE A 69 -3.28 4.67 15.74
C ILE A 69 -1.89 5.09 16.26
N LEU A 70 -0.88 5.04 15.39
CA LEU A 70 0.50 5.42 15.71
C LEU A 70 0.65 6.93 15.98
N ARG A 71 -0.14 7.78 15.33
CA ARG A 71 -0.11 9.22 15.56
C ARG A 71 -0.86 9.61 16.83
N SER A 72 -2.01 8.99 17.07
CA SER A 72 -2.87 9.32 18.21
C SER A 72 -2.23 8.95 19.55
N LYS A 73 -1.54 7.80 19.63
CA LYS A 73 -0.80 7.40 20.84
C LYS A 73 0.47 8.19 21.07
N LEU A 74 1.09 8.76 20.02
CA LEU A 74 2.22 9.69 20.18
C LEU A 74 1.75 11.01 20.80
N LYS A 75 0.60 11.53 20.34
CA LYS A 75 0.01 12.78 20.82
C LYS A 75 -0.45 12.70 22.29
N ASN A 76 -0.94 11.54 22.75
CA ASN A 76 -1.36 11.33 24.14
C ASN A 76 -0.19 11.05 25.12
N LYS A 77 1.06 11.05 24.65
CA LYS A 77 2.26 10.79 25.46
C LYS A 77 3.12 12.04 25.68
N SER A 78 2.75 13.15 25.05
CA SER A 78 3.27 14.50 25.28
C SER A 78 2.36 15.25 26.22
#